data_AF-A0A812WTZ2-F1
#
_entry.id   AF-A0A812WTZ2-F1
#
_cell.length_a   1.000
_cell.length_b   1.000
_cell.length_c   1.000
_cell.angle_alpha   90.00
_cell.angle_beta   90.00
_cell.angle_gamma   90.00
#
_symmetry.space_group_name_H-M   'P 1'
#
loop_
_entity.id
_entity.type
_entity.pdbx_description
1 polymer ?
#
loop_
_entity_poly.entity_id
_entity_poly.type
_entity_poly.pdbx_seq_one_letter_code
_entity_poly.pdbx_strand_id
1 'polypeptide(L)' 'VMELCAGGDLDKHMKGQGGPYSEHQAAILMDQILKAVSYLHDCKSICHRDLKLQNFLFSRKAPVENNV' A
#
# COMPACT_ATOMS: atom_id res chain seq x y z
N VAL A 1 11.61 4.56 -16.22
CA VAL A 1 11.70 3.15 -15.75
C VAL A 1 11.29 3.14 -14.29
N MET A 2 10.49 2.17 -13.84
CA MET A 2 9.98 2.05 -12.46
C MET A 2 10.67 0.88 -11.75
N GLU A 3 10.70 0.90 -10.42
CA GLU A 3 11.20 -0.24 -9.62
C GLU A 3 10.24 -1.44 -9.71
N LEU A 4 10.80 -2.65 -9.54
CA LEU A 4 10.01 -3.87 -9.55
C LEU A 4 9.44 -4.14 -8.14
N CYS A 5 8.11 -4.08 -8.02
CA CYS A 5 7.40 -4.51 -6.81
C CYS A 5 6.89 -5.95 -6.95
N ALA A 6 7.65 -6.92 -6.46
CA ALA A 6 7.38 -8.35 -6.65
C ALA A 6 6.29 -8.94 -5.72
N GLY A 7 5.83 -8.16 -4.74
CA GLY A 7 4.80 -8.57 -3.77
C GLY A 7 3.37 -8.50 -4.29
N GLY A 8 3.14 -7.88 -5.46
CA GLY A 8 1.81 -7.71 -6.03
C GLY A 8 1.04 -6.53 -5.41
N ASP A 9 -0.21 -6.37 -5.83
CA ASP A 9 -1.08 -5.30 -5.37
C ASP A 9 -1.81 -5.64 -4.05
N LEU A 10 -2.27 -4.60 -3.35
CA LEU A 10 -2.90 -4.72 -2.04
C LEU A 10 -4.21 -5.52 -2.06
N ASP A 11 -4.97 -5.45 -3.16
CA ASP A 11 -6.21 -6.21 -3.35
C ASP A 11 -5.92 -7.72 -3.44
N LYS A 12 -4.94 -8.13 -4.25
CA LYS A 12 -4.51 -9.53 -4.35
C LYS A 12 -3.93 -10.05 -3.05
N HIS A 13 -3.15 -9.24 -2.34
CA HIS A 13 -2.58 -9.65 -1.06
C HIS A 13 -3.68 -9.92 -0.01
N MET A 14 -4.68 -9.04 0.08
CA MET A 14 -5.84 -9.20 0.98
C MET A 14 -6.67 -10.45 0.64
N LYS A 15 -6.89 -10.72 -0.65
CA LYS A 15 -7.58 -11.94 -1.09
C LYS A 15 -6.76 -13.20 -0.81
N GLY A 16 -5.43 -13.13 -0.96
CA GLY A 16 -4.53 -14.26 -0.77
C GLY A 16 -4.40 -14.73 0.67
N GLN A 17 -4.52 -13.83 1.66
CA GLN A 17 -4.50 -14.21 3.08
C GLN A 17 -5.82 -14.79 3.60
N GLY A 18 -6.87 -14.86 2.76
CA GLY A 18 -8.14 -15.50 3.11
C GLY A 18 -9.12 -14.62 3.89
N GLY A 19 -8.93 -13.30 3.94
CA GLY A 19 -9.85 -12.39 4.62
C GLY A 19 -9.37 -10.95 4.78
N PRO A 20 -10.19 -10.10 5.42
CA PRO A 20 -9.81 -8.72 5.76
C PRO A 20 -8.56 -8.67 6.64
N TYR A 21 -7.82 -7.56 6.56
CA TYR A 21 -6.75 -7.28 7.51
C TYR A 21 -7.31 -7.09 8.93
N SER A 22 -6.54 -7.52 9.93
CA SER A 22 -6.77 -7.10 11.31
C SER A 22 -6.62 -5.58 11.44
N GLU A 23 -7.19 -4.99 12.48
CA GLU A 23 -7.06 -3.54 12.74
C GLU A 23 -5.59 -3.10 12.81
N HIS A 24 -4.73 -3.92 13.42
CA HIS A 24 -3.28 -3.65 13.50
C HIS A 24 -2.62 -3.61 12.11
N GLN A 25 -2.90 -4.60 11.26
CA GLN A 25 -2.38 -4.64 9.89
C GLN A 25 -2.93 -3.48 9.05
N ALA A 26 -4.22 -3.16 9.19
CA ALA A 26 -4.84 -2.03 8.51
C ALA A 26 -4.19 -0.70 8.93
N ALA A 27 -3.89 -0.52 10.21
CA ALA A 27 -3.22 0.68 10.71
C ALA A 27 -1.81 0.86 10.08
N ILE A 28 -1.02 -0.21 9.98
CA ILE A 28 0.30 -0.18 9.32
C ILE A 28 0.17 0.24 7.85
N LEU A 29 -0.77 -0.36 7.12
CA LEU A 29 -1.00 -0.03 5.71
C LEU A 29 -1.49 1.41 5.53
N MET A 30 -2.44 1.83 6.36
CA MET A 30 -3.00 3.18 6.29
C MET A 30 -1.96 4.25 6.59
N ASP A 31 -1.08 4.03 7.57
CA ASP A 31 0.02 4.96 7.86
C ASP A 31 0.93 5.18 6.63
N GLN A 32 1.33 4.10 5.94
CA GLN A 32 2.13 4.23 4.72
C GLN A 32 1.36 4.89 3.56
N ILE A 33 0.10 4.51 3.34
CA ILE A 33 -0.74 5.09 2.29
C ILE A 33 -0.90 6.60 2.49
N LEU A 34 -1.19 7.02 3.72
CA LEU A 34 -1.38 8.44 4.05
C LEU A 34 -0.08 9.23 3.92
N LYS A 35 1.07 8.66 4.31
CA LYS A 35 2.39 9.26 4.06
C LYS A 35 2.66 9.46 2.57
N ALA A 36 2.35 8.47 1.74
CA ALA A 36 2.51 8.58 0.29
C ALA A 36 1.61 9.68 -0.31
N VAL A 37 0.35 9.74 0.12
CA VAL A 37 -0.60 10.76 -0.36
C VAL A 37 -0.20 12.17 0.12
N SER A 38 0.22 12.33 1.39
CA SER A 38 0.76 13.59 1.91
C SER A 38 1.98 14.03 1.10
N TYR A 39 2.91 13.13 0.77
CA TYR A 39 4.05 13.47 -0.08
C TYR A 39 3.61 13.98 -1.47
N LEU A 40 2.63 13.34 -2.10
CA LEU A 40 2.10 13.80 -3.39
C LEU A 40 1.48 15.19 -3.28
N HIS A 41 0.68 15.45 -2.25
CA HIS A 41 0.00 16.73 -2.06
C HIS A 41 0.97 17.84 -1.65
N ASP A 42 1.75 17.62 -0.60
CA ASP A 42 2.51 18.67 0.08
C ASP A 42 3.84 18.94 -0.62
N CYS A 43 4.56 17.89 -1.02
CA CYS A 43 5.89 18.03 -1.62
C CYS A 43 5.87 18.18 -3.14
N LYS A 44 4.78 17.77 -3.81
CA LYS A 44 4.69 17.73 -5.27
C LYS A 44 3.50 18.47 -5.87
N SER A 45 2.51 18.87 -5.07
CA SER A 45 1.25 19.47 -5.56
C SER A 45 0.54 18.60 -6.61
N ILE A 46 0.61 17.28 -6.46
CA ILE A 46 0.02 16.29 -7.37
C ILE A 46 -1.16 15.62 -6.68
N CYS A 47 -2.34 15.62 -7.30
CA CYS A 47 -3.45 14.75 -6.93
C CYS A 47 -3.35 13.41 -7.67
N HIS A 48 -3.38 12.29 -6.94
CA HIS A 48 -3.31 10.96 -7.57
C HIS A 48 -4.52 10.65 -8.46
N ARG A 49 -5.73 11.09 -8.08
CA ARG A 49 -7.03 10.90 -8.79
C ARG A 49 -7.52 9.45 -9.00
N ASP A 50 -6.77 8.44 -8.55
CA ASP A 50 -7.13 7.02 -8.72
C ASP A 50 -6.66 6.22 -7.50
N LEU A 51 -7.05 6.66 -6.31
CA LEU A 51 -6.72 5.95 -5.08
C LEU A 51 -7.62 4.72 -4.96
N LYS A 52 -7.00 3.54 -5.07
CA LYS A 52 -7.64 2.23 -4.91
C LYS A 52 -6.59 1.19 -4.55
N LEU A 53 -7.01 0.07 -3.96
CA LEU A 53 -6.10 -0.97 -3.46
C LEU A 53 -5.16 -1.53 -4.54
N GLN A 54 -5.62 -1.61 -5.79
CA GLN A 54 -4.83 -2.11 -6.92
C GLN A 54 -3.60 -1.24 -7.25
N ASN A 55 -3.58 0.02 -6.81
CA ASN A 55 -2.50 0.97 -7.08
C ASN A 55 -1.47 1.04 -5.94
N PHE A 56 -1.64 0.26 -4.88
CA PHE A 56 -0.64 0.09 -3.83
C PHE A 56 0.05 -1.26 -3.98
N LEU A 57 1.37 -1.23 -4.16
CA LEU A 57 2.17 -2.41 -4.47
C LEU A 57 3.11 -2.76 -3.32
N PHE A 58 3.21 -4.05 -2.99
CA PHE A 58 4.22 -4.55 -2.07
C PHE A 58 5.54 -4.79 -2.80
N SER A 59 6.65 -4.30 -2.24
CA SER A 59 7.99 -4.48 -2.82
C SER A 59 8.40 -5.95 -2.92
N ARG A 60 8.01 -6.76 -1.94
CA ARG A 60 8.30 -8.20 -1.83
C ARG A 60 7.12 -8.94 -1.20
N LYS A 61 7.07 -10.27 -1.36
CA LYS A 61 6.11 -11.13 -0.67
C LYS A 61 6.55 -11.29 0.79
N ALA A 62 5.92 -10.53 1.69
CA ALA A 62 6.19 -10.57 3.12
C ALA A 62 4.91 -10.21 3.90
N PRO A 63 4.80 -10.65 5.16
CA PRO A 63 3.73 -10.20 6.05
C PRO A 63 3.68 -8.67 6.20
N VAL A 64 2.48 -8.12 6.39
CA VAL A 64 2.25 -6.66 6.52
C VAL A 64 2.95 -6.08 7.74
N GLU A 65 3.11 -6.87 8.78
CA GLU A 65 3.78 -6.53 10.03
C GLU A 65 5.27 -6.20 9.84
N ASN A 66 5.85 -6.54 8.68
CA ASN A 66 7.22 -6.20 8.34
C ASN A 66 7.35 -4.82 7.66
N ASN A 67 6.25 -4.09 7.52
CA ASN A 67 6.19 -2.76 6.91
C ASN A 67 6.24 -1.61 7.96
N VAL A 68 6.62 -1.92 9.20
CA VAL A 68 6.85 -0.90 10.24
C VAL A 68 8.15 -0.17 9.99
#